data_AF-A0A653C9R4-F1
#
_entry.id   AF-A0A653C9R4-F1
#
_cell.length_a   1.000
_cell.length_b   1.000
_cell.length_c   1.000
_cell.angle_alpha   90.00
_cell.angle_beta   90.00
_cell.angle_gamma   90.00
#
_symmetry.space_group_name_H-M   'P 1'
#
loop_
_entity.id
_entity.type
_entity.pdbx_description
1 polymer ?
#
loop_
_entity_poly.entity_id
_entity_poly.type
_entity_poly.pdbx_seq_one_letter_code
_entity_poly.pdbx_strand_id
1 'polypeptide(L)'
;MEDGNKTVIERPPFPPINDGLWHSILVMFYPISMVIDGKHFTQEFARYPNVTTSGIFYIGNTPTLNSSLIEETHGMFADPFEGCIQMFGSNSEFVDDFSKIDGRNIESC
;
A
#
# COMPACT_ATOMS: atom_id res chain seq x y z
N MET A 1 -17.49 29.95 -16.57
CA MET A 1 -16.36 29.03 -16.83
C MET A 1 -16.24 28.21 -15.57
N GLU A 2 -16.70 26.95 -15.62
CA GLU A 2 -16.67 26.05 -14.47
C GLU A 2 -15.25 25.51 -14.31
N ASP A 3 -14.58 25.88 -13.22
CA ASP A 3 -13.37 25.23 -12.76
C ASP A 3 -13.76 23.86 -12.17
N GLY A 4 -13.71 22.84 -13.01
CA GLY A 4 -13.89 21.46 -12.59
C GLY A 4 -12.73 21.02 -11.72
N ASN A 5 -13.02 20.71 -10.45
CA ASN A 5 -12.14 20.02 -9.51
C ASN A 5 -11.48 18.81 -10.19
N LYS A 6 -10.22 18.94 -10.60
CA LYS A 6 -9.40 17.81 -11.02
C LYS A 6 -8.81 17.15 -9.79
N THR A 7 -9.49 16.13 -9.28
CA THR A 7 -8.96 15.14 -8.32
C THR A 7 -8.15 14.05 -9.03
N VAL A 8 -7.45 14.39 -10.13
CA VAL A 8 -6.63 13.41 -10.83
C VAL A 8 -5.41 13.16 -9.96
N ILE A 9 -5.45 12.07 -9.19
CA ILE A 9 -4.26 11.46 -8.61
C ILE A 9 -3.44 11.01 -9.83
N GLU A 10 -2.48 11.85 -10.24
CA GLU A 10 -1.59 11.50 -11.34
C GLU A 10 -0.80 10.26 -10.94
N ARG A 11 -0.96 9.17 -11.69
CA ARG A 11 -0.16 7.97 -11.50
C ARG A 11 1.31 8.38 -11.61
N PRO A 12 2.12 8.18 -10.58
CA PRO A 12 3.53 8.50 -10.68
C PRO A 12 4.19 7.69 -11.81
N PRO A 13 5.21 8.23 -12.50
CA PRO A 13 5.86 7.57 -13.62
C PRO A 13 6.80 6.45 -13.13
N PHE A 14 6.22 5.40 -12.56
CA PHE A 14 6.95 4.21 -12.14
C PHE A 14 6.85 3.13 -13.22
N PRO A 15 7.89 2.30 -13.40
CA PRO A 15 7.76 1.06 -14.15
C PRO A 15 6.60 0.23 -13.58
N PRO A 16 5.83 -0.47 -14.43
CA PRO A 16 4.80 -1.38 -13.95
C PRO A 16 5.44 -2.45 -13.05
N ILE A 17 4.91 -2.61 -11.84
CA ILE A 17 5.35 -3.61 -10.84
C ILE A 17 4.49 -4.89 -10.87
N ASN A 18 3.54 -4.95 -11.80
CA ASN A 18 2.62 -6.07 -12.01
C ASN A 18 3.13 -6.98 -13.14
N ASP A 19 4.44 -7.21 -13.20
CA ASP A 19 5.12 -7.95 -14.26
C ASP A 19 5.37 -9.44 -13.93
N GLY A 20 4.97 -9.87 -12.73
CA GLY A 20 5.16 -11.25 -12.24
C GLY A 20 6.53 -11.51 -11.61
N LEU A 21 7.36 -10.47 -11.43
CA LEU A 21 8.64 -10.56 -10.74
C LEU A 21 8.52 -10.11 -9.27
N TRP A 22 9.54 -10.47 -8.49
CA TRP A 22 9.65 -10.01 -7.11
C TRP A 22 10.11 -8.55 -7.06
N HIS A 23 9.36 -7.72 -6.33
CA HIS A 23 9.68 -6.32 -6.09
C HIS A 23 9.80 -6.03 -4.60
N SER A 24 10.69 -5.10 -4.27
CA SER A 24 10.85 -4.56 -2.92
C SER A 24 10.22 -3.17 -2.84
N ILE A 25 9.34 -2.96 -1.85
CA ILE A 25 8.63 -1.69 -1.66
C ILE A 25 8.86 -1.23 -0.22
N LEU A 26 9.40 -0.02 -0.06
CA LEU A 26 9.54 0.66 1.22
C LEU A 26 8.73 1.95 1.19
N VAL A 27 7.87 2.14 2.18
CA VAL A 27 7.09 3.38 2.37
C VAL A 27 7.54 4.05 3.66
N MET A 28 7.92 5.32 3.56
CA MET A 28 8.24 6.18 4.69
C MET A 28 7.15 7.24 4.82
N PHE A 29 6.70 7.55 6.03
CA PHE A 29 5.61 8.51 6.26
C PHE A 29 6.07 9.91 6.67
N TYR A 30 7.37 10.12 6.93
CA TYR A 30 7.89 11.42 7.33
C TYR A 30 9.34 11.67 6.84
N PRO A 31 9.54 12.37 5.69
CA PRO A 31 8.51 12.77 4.72
C PRO A 31 7.88 11.55 4.01
N ILE A 32 6.67 11.73 3.46
CA ILE A 32 6.03 10.67 2.65
C ILE A 32 6.89 10.40 1.42
N SER A 33 7.48 9.21 1.35
CA SER A 33 8.29 8.78 0.22
C SER A 33 8.23 7.27 0.04
N MET A 34 8.51 6.84 -1.17
CA MET A 34 8.47 5.44 -1.57
C MET A 34 9.79 5.05 -2.23
N VAL A 35 10.27 3.85 -1.94
CA VAL A 35 11.39 3.24 -2.65
C VAL A 35 10.90 1.95 -3.27
N ILE A 36 11.08 1.79 -4.59
CA ILE A 36 10.77 0.56 -5.31
C ILE A 36 12.07 0.08 -5.94
N ASP A 37 12.53 -1.12 -5.55
CA ASP A 37 13.78 -1.72 -6.05
C ASP A 37 15.00 -0.79 -5.96
N GLY A 38 15.11 -0.10 -4.82
CA GLY A 38 16.18 0.87 -4.56
C GLY A 38 16.01 2.22 -5.24
N LYS A 39 15.01 2.40 -6.11
CA LYS A 39 14.72 3.69 -6.75
C LYS A 39 13.80 4.54 -5.88
N HIS A 40 14.26 5.74 -5.54
CA HIS A 40 13.53 6.69 -4.69
C HIS A 40 12.49 7.48 -5.48
N PHE A 41 11.32 7.63 -4.87
CA PHE A 41 10.21 8.44 -5.35
C PHE A 41 9.67 9.27 -4.19
N THR A 42 9.86 10.58 -4.30
CA THR A 42 9.39 11.54 -3.32
C THR A 42 8.26 12.34 -3.91
N GLN A 43 7.16 12.45 -3.18
CA GLN A 43 6.08 13.37 -3.48
C GLN A 43 6.12 14.48 -2.43
N GLU A 44 6.31 15.71 -2.88
CA GLU A 44 6.22 16.87 -2.00
C GLU A 44 4.75 17.15 -1.70
N PHE A 45 4.37 17.05 -0.42
CA PHE A 45 3.04 17.43 0.04
C PHE A 45 3.10 18.80 0.69
N ALA A 46 2.11 19.66 0.37
CA ALA A 46 2.01 20.99 0.99
C ALA A 46 1.83 20.92 2.52
N ARG A 47 1.29 19.81 3.04
CA ARG A 47 1.20 19.48 4.47
C ARG A 47 1.36 17.98 4.65
N TYR A 48 2.19 17.59 5.62
CA TYR A 48 2.33 16.19 6.02
C TYR A 48 1.24 15.86 7.06
N PRO A 49 0.32 14.91 6.79
CA PRO A 49 -0.63 14.47 7.79
C PRO A 49 0.10 13.72 8.91
N ASN A 50 -0.34 13.90 10.15
CA ASN A 50 0.08 13.03 11.24
C ASN A 50 -0.57 11.65 11.02
N VAL A 51 0.25 10.63 10.83
CA VAL A 51 -0.22 9.25 10.70
C VAL A 51 -0.21 8.61 12.08
N THR A 52 -1.39 8.27 12.60
CA THR A 52 -1.55 7.45 13.81
C THR A 52 -2.03 6.07 13.42
N THR A 53 -1.39 5.03 13.94
CA THR A 53 -1.74 3.63 13.67
C THR A 53 -2.18 2.93 14.96
N SER A 54 -3.11 1.98 14.83
CA SER A 54 -3.48 1.05 15.90
C SER A 54 -2.43 -0.04 16.13
N GLY A 55 -1.43 -0.14 15.26
CA GLY A 55 -0.43 -1.21 15.24
C GLY A 55 -0.93 -2.51 14.60
N ILE A 56 -2.18 -2.54 14.11
CA ILE A 56 -2.74 -3.68 13.39
C ILE A 56 -2.54 -3.45 11.89
N PHE A 57 -1.92 -4.43 11.22
CA PHE A 57 -1.70 -4.41 9.78
C PHE A 57 -2.50 -5.51 9.11
N TYR A 58 -3.21 -5.15 8.05
CA TYR A 58 -3.92 -6.08 7.18
C TYR A 58 -3.15 -6.20 5.87
N ILE A 59 -2.88 -7.44 5.46
CA ILE A 59 -2.13 -7.75 4.26
C ILE A 59 -3.08 -8.45 3.29
N GLY A 60 -3.05 -8.01 2.04
CA GLY A 60 -3.85 -8.57 0.96
C GLY A 60 -5.29 -8.03 0.90
N ASN A 61 -6.00 -7.94 2.02
CA ASN A 61 -7.28 -7.22 2.15
C ASN A 61 -7.65 -6.98 3.63
N THR A 62 -8.68 -6.16 3.90
CA THR A 62 -9.26 -5.99 5.23
C THR A 62 -10.34 -7.06 5.52
N PRO A 63 -10.49 -7.55 6.76
CA PRO A 63 -11.48 -8.60 7.11
C PRO A 63 -12.93 -8.18 6.90
N THR A 64 -13.20 -6.89 7.00
CA THR A 64 -14.44 -6.27 6.56
C THR A 64 -14.11 -5.36 5.39
N LEU A 65 -14.70 -5.64 4.23
CA LEU A 65 -14.86 -4.63 3.18
C LEU A 65 -15.83 -3.60 3.74
N ASN A 66 -15.29 -2.67 4.53
CA ASN A 66 -16.09 -1.58 5.05
C ASN A 66 -16.34 -0.65 3.87
N SER A 67 -17.60 -0.31 3.59
CA SER A 67 -17.94 0.64 2.52
C SER A 67 -17.15 1.95 2.67
N SER A 68 -16.79 2.31 3.91
CA SER A 68 -15.92 3.45 4.23
C SER A 68 -14.52 3.36 3.59
N LEU A 69 -13.87 2.20 3.46
CA LEU A 69 -12.56 2.12 2.80
C LEU A 69 -12.67 2.43 1.30
N ILE A 70 -13.65 1.83 0.63
CA ILE A 70 -13.89 2.07 -0.80
C ILE A 70 -14.28 3.54 -1.02
N GLU A 71 -15.13 4.09 -0.16
CA GLU A 71 -15.54 5.49 -0.19
C GLU A 71 -14.37 6.45 0.05
N GLU A 72 -13.55 6.23 1.10
CA GLU A 72 -12.39 7.06 1.45
C GLU A 72 -11.29 7.01 0.39
N THR A 73 -11.18 5.88 -0.31
CA THR A 73 -10.17 5.67 -1.35
C THR A 73 -10.72 5.93 -2.75
N HIS A 74 -11.95 6.43 -2.84
CA HIS A 74 -12.66 6.75 -4.09
C HIS A 74 -12.67 5.56 -5.08
N GLY A 75 -12.80 4.35 -4.56
CA GLY A 75 -12.79 3.11 -5.35
C GLY A 75 -11.42 2.63 -5.79
N MET A 76 -10.32 3.28 -5.37
CA MET A 76 -8.97 2.87 -5.74
C MET A 76 -8.59 1.50 -5.15
N PHE A 77 -9.04 1.20 -3.93
CA PHE A 77 -8.78 -0.07 -3.25
C PHE A 77 -10.08 -0.85 -3.08
N ALA A 78 -10.63 -1.35 -4.20
CA ALA A 78 -11.85 -2.14 -4.23
C ALA A 78 -11.61 -3.66 -4.28
N ASP A 79 -10.46 -4.08 -4.80
CA ASP A 79 -10.13 -5.48 -5.03
C ASP A 79 -9.07 -5.98 -4.04
N PRO A 80 -9.16 -7.25 -3.57
CA PRO A 80 -8.09 -7.88 -2.80
C PRO A 80 -6.83 -8.02 -3.66
N PHE A 81 -5.68 -8.01 -3.01
CA PHE A 81 -4.41 -8.34 -3.64
C PHE A 81 -4.38 -9.80 -4.09
N GLU A 82 -3.88 -10.05 -5.29
CA GLU A 82 -3.59 -11.36 -5.84
C GLU A 82 -2.10 -11.42 -6.20
N GLY A 83 -1.36 -12.31 -5.54
CA GLY A 83 0.08 -12.46 -5.73
C GLY A 83 0.78 -13.03 -4.50
N CYS A 84 2.10 -12.97 -4.52
CA CYS A 84 2.95 -13.54 -3.48
C CYS A 84 3.63 -12.45 -2.65
N ILE A 85 3.60 -12.60 -1.32
CA ILE A 85 4.31 -11.72 -0.38
C ILE A 85 5.27 -12.58 0.40
N GLN A 86 6.57 -12.38 0.20
CA GLN A 86 7.61 -13.14 0.89
C GLN A 86 7.94 -12.55 2.26
N MET A 87 7.83 -11.22 2.40
CA MET A 87 8.18 -10.53 3.64
C MET A 87 7.35 -9.25 3.78
N PHE A 88 6.93 -8.97 5.00
CA PHE A 88 6.26 -7.72 5.37
C PHE A 88 6.82 -7.21 6.69
N GLY A 89 6.96 -5.89 6.84
CA GLY A 89 7.47 -5.32 8.07
C GLY A 89 7.15 -3.85 8.24
N SER A 90 7.31 -3.38 9.48
CA SER A 90 7.17 -1.98 9.87
C SER A 90 8.30 -1.61 10.82
N ASN A 91 8.96 -0.49 10.54
CA ASN A 91 10.14 -0.01 11.28
C ASN A 91 11.25 -1.06 11.36
N SER A 92 11.44 -1.71 12.50
CA SER A 92 12.51 -2.68 12.77
C SER A 92 12.04 -4.13 12.87
N GLU A 93 10.75 -4.38 12.68
CA GLU A 93 10.16 -5.72 12.78
C GLU A 93 9.65 -6.17 11.42
N PHE A 94 10.00 -7.40 11.04
CA PHE A 94 9.54 -8.04 9.81
C PHE A 94 9.04 -9.44 10.11
N VAL A 95 8.15 -9.90 9.24
CA VAL A 95 7.59 -11.24 9.19
C VAL A 95 7.91 -11.80 7.80
N ASP A 96 8.62 -12.92 7.79
CA ASP A 96 8.89 -13.77 6.64
C ASP A 96 8.24 -15.17 6.80
N ASP A 97 7.93 -15.56 8.04
CA ASP A 97 7.12 -16.73 8.39
C ASP A 97 5.67 -16.34 8.73
N PHE A 98 4.78 -16.48 7.75
CA PHE A 98 3.35 -16.22 7.90
C PHE A 98 2.57 -17.37 8.55
N SER A 99 3.20 -18.50 8.90
CA SER A 99 2.51 -19.68 9.43
C SER A 99 1.80 -19.45 10.77
N LYS A 100 2.18 -18.38 11.49
CA LYS A 100 1.65 -17.99 12.80
C LYS A 100 0.66 -16.82 12.73
N ILE A 101 0.34 -16.35 11.54
CA ILE A 101 -0.52 -15.18 11.34
C ILE A 101 -1.92 -15.64 10.93
N ASP A 102 -2.94 -15.05 11.55
CA ASP A 102 -4.33 -15.30 11.18
C ASP A 102 -4.58 -14.83 9.74
N GLY A 103 -5.05 -15.75 8.90
CA GLY A 103 -5.32 -15.47 7.50
C GLY A 103 -6.31 -16.44 6.88
N ARG A 104 -6.83 -16.06 5.71
CA ARG A 104 -7.73 -16.88 4.90
C ARG A 104 -7.28 -16.80 3.45
N ASN A 105 -7.44 -17.91 2.72
CA ASN A 105 -7.00 -18.02 1.32
C ASN A 105 -5.51 -17.71 1.14
N ILE A 106 -4.70 -18.12 2.12
CA ILE A 106 -3.24 -18.04 2.06
C ILE A 106 -2.75 -19.43 1.66
N GLU A 107 -2.13 -19.52 0.49
CA GLU A 107 -1.54 -20.73 -0.06
C GLU A 107 -0.03 -20.54 -0.26
N SER A 108 0.67 -21.64 -0.52
CA SER A 108 2.08 -21.56 -0.89
C SER A 108 2.23 -20.97 -2.29
N CYS A 109 3.05 -19.93 -2.37
CA CYS A 109 3.82 -19.61 -3.56
C CYS A 109 5.12 -20.45 -3.57
#